data_AF-A0A1Q7B771-F1
#
_entry.id   AF-A0A1Q7B771-F1
#
_cell.length_a   1.000
_cell.length_b   1.000
_cell.length_c   1.000
_cell.angle_alpha   90.00
_cell.angle_beta   90.00
_cell.angle_gamma   90.00
#
_symmetry.space_group_name_H-M   'P 1'
#
loop_
_entity.id
_entity.type
_entity.pdbx_description
1 polymer ?
#
loop_
_entity_poly.entity_id
_entity_poly.type
_entity_poly.pdbx_seq_one_letter_code
_entity_poly.pdbx_strand_id
1 'polypeptide(L)'
;MPPIALTDSQMMAILAAAAPLAAHDRNPFLMEVAELLQALPEVGDGALHRVIMQVQRRHFDPGRGKGYPLSALQSAPQSPVSIVCPSLRRDNHSPSLSAVVR
;
A
#
# COMPACT_ATOMS: atom_id res chain seq x y z
N MET A 1 1.94 3.95 -26.31
CA MET A 1 1.04 3.14 -25.48
C MET A 1 -0.20 3.97 -25.20
N PRO A 2 -1.40 3.49 -25.54
CA PRO A 2 -2.64 4.16 -25.14
C PRO A 2 -2.78 4.12 -23.60
N PRO A 3 -3.35 5.16 -22.98
CA PRO A 3 -3.54 5.19 -21.52
C PRO A 3 -4.56 4.13 -21.08
N ILE A 4 -4.28 3.46 -19.96
CA ILE A 4 -5.21 2.50 -19.34
C ILE A 4 -6.27 3.30 -18.59
N ALA A 5 -7.55 3.09 -18.94
CA ALA A 5 -8.66 3.68 -18.21
C ALA A 5 -8.89 2.90 -16.92
N LEU A 6 -8.51 3.49 -15.78
CA LEU A 6 -8.75 2.95 -14.45
C LEU A 6 -9.65 3.88 -13.67
N THR A 7 -10.56 3.32 -12.88
CA THR A 7 -11.29 4.11 -11.87
C THR A 7 -10.37 4.43 -10.69
N ASP A 8 -10.76 5.41 -9.87
CA ASP A 8 -10.03 5.73 -8.64
C ASP A 8 -9.93 4.53 -7.70
N SER A 9 -10.99 3.73 -7.58
CA SER A 9 -10.99 2.52 -6.74
C SER A 9 -9.98 1.48 -7.24
N GLN A 10 -9.89 1.31 -8.56
CA GLN A 10 -8.95 0.40 -9.19
C GLN A 10 -7.50 0.86 -9.02
N MET A 11 -7.24 2.16 -9.18
CA MET A 11 -5.93 2.74 -8.91
C MET A 11 -5.52 2.51 -7.44
N MET A 12 -6.43 2.77 -6.49
CA MET A 12 -6.18 2.56 -5.07
C MET A 12 -5.88 1.09 -4.75
N ALA A 13 -6.56 0.14 -5.40
CA ALA A 13 -6.30 -1.28 -5.24
C ALA A 13 -4.87 -1.67 -5.69
N ILE A 14 -4.39 -1.12 -6.81
CA ILE A 14 -3.03 -1.35 -7.32
C ILE A 14 -2.00 -0.81 -6.33
N LEU A 15 -2.19 0.43 -5.85
CA LEU A 15 -1.25 1.07 -4.91
C LEU A 15 -1.22 0.35 -3.56
N ALA A 16 -2.38 -0.09 -3.06
CA ALA A 16 -2.47 -0.88 -1.83
C ALA A 16 -1.74 -2.22 -1.96
N ALA A 17 -1.83 -2.88 -3.13
CA ALA A 17 -1.12 -4.13 -3.39
C ALA A 17 0.41 -3.97 -3.49
N ALA A 18 0.88 -2.81 -3.95
CA ALA A 18 2.30 -2.47 -4.01
C ALA A 18 2.90 -2.05 -2.65
N ALA A 19 2.06 -1.60 -1.71
CA ALA A 19 2.50 -1.14 -0.38
C ALA A 19 3.41 -2.14 0.39
N PRO A 20 3.10 -3.45 0.46
CA PRO A 20 3.97 -4.43 1.14
C PRO A 20 5.30 -4.70 0.45
N LEU A 21 5.47 -4.34 -0.83
CA LEU A 21 6.67 -4.62 -1.57
C LEU A 21 7.82 -3.70 -1.15
N ALA A 22 9.04 -4.23 -1.18
CA ALA A 22 10.24 -3.42 -0.98
C ALA A 22 10.33 -2.34 -2.08
N ALA A 23 10.98 -1.21 -1.78
CA ALA A 23 11.01 -0.07 -2.70
C ALA A 23 11.55 -0.43 -4.10
N HIS A 24 12.50 -1.35 -4.18
CA HIS A 24 13.07 -1.82 -5.45
C HIS A 24 12.13 -2.74 -6.25
N ASP A 25 11.18 -3.40 -5.60
CA ASP A 25 10.22 -4.31 -6.24
C ASP A 25 8.92 -3.61 -6.66
N ARG A 26 8.65 -2.41 -6.15
CA ARG A 26 7.43 -1.65 -6.48
C ARG A 26 7.37 -1.26 -7.95
N ASN A 27 8.44 -0.72 -8.50
CA ASN A 27 8.47 -0.31 -9.90
C ASN A 27 8.28 -1.49 -10.87
N PRO A 28 9.03 -2.60 -10.77
CA PRO A 28 8.81 -3.75 -11.65
C PRO A 28 7.42 -4.38 -11.47
N PHE A 29 6.87 -4.41 -10.24
CA PHE A 29 5.48 -4.82 -10.01
C PHE A 29 4.47 -3.95 -10.79
N LEU A 30 4.58 -2.62 -10.69
CA LEU A 30 3.66 -1.70 -11.36
C LEU A 30 3.75 -1.79 -12.89
N MET A 31 4.96 -1.95 -13.42
CA MET A 31 5.18 -2.14 -14.86
C MET A 31 4.51 -3.42 -15.36
N GLU A 32 4.71 -4.55 -14.67
CA GLU A 32 4.12 -5.82 -15.08
C GLU A 32 2.59 -5.82 -14.97
N VAL A 33 2.03 -5.18 -13.93
CA VAL A 33 0.58 -4.96 -13.83
C VAL A 33 0.08 -4.14 -15.02
N ALA A 34 0.75 -3.04 -15.37
CA ALA A 34 0.35 -2.19 -16.49
C ALA A 34 0.44 -2.91 -17.85
N GLU A 35 1.45 -3.76 -18.05
CA GLU A 35 1.59 -4.58 -19.25
C GLU A 35 0.45 -5.59 -19.38
N LEU A 36 0.13 -6.30 -18.29
CA LEU A 36 -0.94 -7.29 -18.28
C LEU A 36 -2.32 -6.65 -18.47
N LEU A 37 -2.57 -5.50 -17.84
CA LEU A 37 -3.83 -4.77 -18.01
C LEU A 37 -4.01 -4.23 -19.43
N GLN A 38 -2.93 -3.80 -20.10
CA GLN A 38 -2.98 -3.37 -21.50
C GLN A 38 -3.32 -4.51 -22.47
N ALA A 39 -2.98 -5.75 -22.12
CA ALA A 39 -3.30 -6.91 -22.95
C ALA A 39 -4.77 -7.34 -22.83
N LEU A 40 -5.52 -6.80 -21.86
CA LEU A 40 -6.93 -7.12 -21.68
C LEU A 40 -7.82 -6.24 -22.56
N PRO A 41 -8.85 -6.81 -23.21
CA PRO A 41 -9.82 -6.02 -23.97
C PRO A 41 -10.68 -5.11 -23.09
N GLU A 42 -10.91 -5.51 -21.82
CA GLU A 42 -11.67 -4.75 -20.83
C GLU A 42 -11.08 -4.96 -19.43
N VAL A 43 -10.94 -3.87 -18.67
CA VAL A 43 -10.43 -3.89 -17.29
C VAL A 43 -11.59 -3.75 -16.30
N GLY A 44 -12.16 -4.88 -15.90
CA GLY A 44 -13.09 -4.97 -14.78
C GLY A 44 -12.40 -5.35 -13.47
N ASP A 45 -13.04 -5.10 -12.33
CA ASP A 45 -12.48 -5.34 -11.00
C ASP A 45 -12.00 -6.78 -10.77
N GLY A 46 -12.75 -7.76 -11.30
CA GLY A 46 -12.35 -9.17 -11.22
C GLY A 46 -11.10 -9.49 -12.04
N ALA A 47 -10.93 -8.85 -13.20
CA ALA A 47 -9.73 -9.01 -14.03
C ALA A 47 -8.52 -8.33 -13.38
N LEU A 48 -8.72 -7.12 -12.85
CA LEU A 48 -7.72 -6.39 -12.08
C LEU A 48 -7.23 -7.22 -10.88
N HIS A 49 -8.15 -7.76 -10.08
CA HIS A 49 -7.81 -8.56 -8.90
C HIS A 49 -6.96 -9.79 -9.28
N ARG A 50 -7.30 -10.47 -10.38
CA ARG A 50 -6.53 -11.62 -10.88
C ARG A 50 -5.12 -11.23 -11.31
N VAL A 51 -4.97 -10.12 -12.04
CA VAL A 51 -3.66 -9.59 -12.45
C VAL A 51 -2.82 -9.23 -11.22
N ILE A 52 -3.38 -8.50 -10.27
CA ILE A 52 -2.68 -8.14 -9.02
C ILE A 52 -2.20 -9.39 -8.28
N MET A 53 -3.07 -10.39 -8.07
CA MET A 53 -2.70 -11.62 -7.36
C MET A 53 -1.64 -12.42 -8.11
N GLN A 54 -1.69 -12.45 -9.44
CA GLN A 54 -0.70 -13.12 -10.27
C GLN A 54 0.67 -12.46 -10.14
N VAL A 55 0.75 -11.14 -10.29
CA VAL A 55 2.02 -10.39 -10.24
C VAL A 55 2.55 -10.35 -8.81
N GLN A 56 1.68 -10.13 -7.82
CA GLN A 56 2.09 -10.10 -6.41
C GLN A 56 2.76 -11.41 -5.98
N ARG A 57 2.30 -12.57 -6.43
CA ARG A 57 2.97 -13.86 -6.17
C ARG A 57 4.38 -13.97 -6.74
N ARG A 58 4.70 -13.21 -7.79
CA ARG A 58 6.02 -13.19 -8.44
C ARG A 58 7.00 -12.27 -7.72
N HIS A 59 6.51 -11.14 -7.20
CA HIS A 59 7.33 -10.10 -6.57
C HIS A 59 7.34 -10.17 -5.03
N PHE A 60 6.36 -10.83 -4.41
CA PHE A 60 6.28 -10.98 -2.96
C PHE A 60 7.07 -12.22 -2.51
N ASP A 61 8.21 -11.99 -1.87
CA ASP A 61 8.98 -13.02 -1.17
C ASP A 61 8.74 -12.91 0.35
N PRO A 62 7.87 -13.77 0.94
CA PRO A 62 7.59 -13.72 2.38
C PRO A 62 8.84 -14.02 3.24
N GLY A 63 9.89 -14.61 2.68
CA GLY A 63 11.08 -15.06 3.39
C GLY A 63 12.24 -14.05 3.43
N ARG A 64 12.23 -13.00 2.59
CA ARG A 64 13.37 -12.07 2.44
C ARG A 64 13.45 -10.90 3.42
N GLY A 65 12.42 -10.66 4.24
CA GLY A 65 12.53 -9.62 5.25
C GLY A 65 11.31 -9.51 6.15
N LYS A 66 11.51 -9.78 7.46
CA LYS A 66 10.64 -9.43 8.61
C LYS A 66 9.18 -9.13 8.22
N GLY A 67 8.49 -10.11 7.64
CA GLY A 67 7.17 -9.90 7.08
C GLY A 67 6.15 -9.63 8.17
N TYR A 68 5.47 -8.49 8.11
CA TYR A 68 4.14 -8.39 8.68
C TYR A 68 3.27 -9.41 7.92
N PRO A 69 2.53 -10.29 8.61
CA PRO A 69 1.76 -11.32 7.91
C PRO A 69 0.71 -10.64 7.00
N LEU A 70 0.39 -11.23 5.85
CA LEU A 70 -0.62 -10.73 4.91
C LEU A 70 -1.98 -10.44 5.59
N SER A 71 -2.29 -11.15 6.69
CA SER A 71 -3.45 -10.90 7.55
C SER A 71 -3.44 -9.54 8.26
N ALA A 72 -2.28 -8.93 8.50
CA ALA A 72 -2.17 -7.59 9.08
C ALA A 72 -2.52 -6.48 8.10
N LEU A 73 -2.31 -6.67 6.79
CA LEU A 73 -2.63 -5.68 5.76
C LEU A 73 -4.09 -5.78 5.31
N GLN A 74 -4.68 -6.98 5.33
CA GLN A 74 -6.11 -7.19 5.06
C GLN A 74 -7.01 -6.58 6.15
N SER A 75 -6.46 -6.34 7.35
CA SER A 75 -7.15 -5.75 8.50
C SER A 75 -7.06 -4.23 8.55
N ALA A 76 -6.35 -3.59 7.61
CA ALA A 76 -6.29 -2.14 7.54
C ALA A 76 -7.69 -1.61 7.16
N PRO A 77 -8.30 -0.71 7.95
CA PRO A 77 -9.60 -0.16 7.63
C PRO A 77 -9.51 0.57 6.29
N GLN A 78 -10.23 0.09 5.28
CA GLN A 78 -10.42 0.81 4.01
C GLN A 78 -11.37 1.98 4.26
N SER A 79 -10.84 3.10 4.76
CA SER A 79 -11.55 4.37 4.98
C SER A 79 -10.54 5.52 5.01
N PRO A 80 -10.89 6.75 4.59
CA PRO A 80 -10.00 7.63 3.86
C PRO A 80 -9.01 8.36 4.78
N VAL A 81 -7.78 8.52 4.27
CA VAL A 81 -6.83 9.59 4.61
C VAL A 81 -6.72 9.93 6.10
N SER A 82 -5.83 9.22 6.79
CA SER A 82 -5.05 9.81 7.89
C SER A 82 -3.71 9.08 7.98
N ILE A 83 -2.79 9.47 7.09
CA ILE A 83 -1.37 9.20 7.28
C ILE A 83 -0.93 10.09 8.44
N VAL A 84 -1.00 9.56 9.66
CA VAL A 84 -0.18 10.09 10.76
C VAL A 84 1.19 9.45 10.60
N CYS A 85 2.12 10.20 10.01
CA CYS A 85 3.55 9.90 10.04
C CYS A 85 4.01 9.69 11.50
N PRO A 86 4.64 8.55 11.86
CA PRO A 86 5.13 8.33 13.21
C PRO A 86 6.49 9.02 13.51
N SER A 87 6.97 9.91 12.65
CA SER A 87 8.28 10.56 12.80
C SER A 87 8.26 11.98 13.41
N LEU A 88 7.18 12.37 14.09
CA LEU A 88 7.13 13.65 14.81
C LEU A 88 6.94 13.47 16.33
N ARG A 89 7.81 12.65 16.93
CA ARG A 89 8.16 12.80 18.35
C ARG A 89 9.20 13.93 18.43
N ARG A 90 8.74 15.18 18.47
CA ARG A 90 9.55 16.25 19.06
C ARG A 90 9.07 16.44 20.48
N ASP A 91 10.01 16.26 21.39
CA ASP A 91 9.91 16.55 22.81
C ASP A 91 9.26 17.90 23.04
N ASN A 92 8.03 17.88 23.57
CA ASN A 92 7.40 19.07 24.10
C ASN A 92 7.63 19.07 25.61
N HIS A 93 8.80 19.57 26.00
CA HIS A 93 9.09 19.91 27.38
C HIS A 93 8.27 21.16 27.71
N SER A 94 7.10 20.96 28.31
CA SER A 94 6.27 22.03 28.84
C SER A 94 6.36 21.99 30.36
N PRO A 95 6.89 23.02 31.05
CA PRO A 95 6.81 23.10 32.49
C PRO A 95 5.45 23.68 32.84
N SER A 96 4.58 22.89 33.47
CA SER A 96 3.37 23.43 34.11
C SER A 96 3.23 22.87 35.52
N LEU A 97 3.71 23.70 36.45
CA LEU A 97 3.21 23.96 37.80
C LEU A 97 2.35 22.86 38.44
N SER A 98 2.97 22.13 39.35
CA SER A 98 2.28 21.46 40.47
C SER A 98 3.19 21.47 41.69
N ALA A 99 2.95 22.41 42.59
CA ALA A 99 3.35 22.33 43.99
C ALA A 99 2.38 23.18 44.83
N VAL A 100 1.31 22.52 45.29
CA VAL A 100 0.54 22.90 46.48
C VAL A 100 1.20 22.23 47.68
N VAL A 101 1.06 22.81 48.89
CA VAL A 101 1.55 22.36 50.21
C VAL A 101 3.01 22.81 50.46
N ARG A 102 3.29 23.82 51.29
CA ARG A 102 2.90 24.00 52.70
C ARG A 102 3.20 25.43 53.15
#